data_AF-A0A822XE07-F1
#
_entry.id   AF-A0A822XE07-F1
#
_cell.length_a   1.000
_cell.length_b   1.000
_cell.length_c   1.000
_cell.angle_alpha   90.00
_cell.angle_beta   90.00
_cell.angle_gamma   90.00
#
_symmetry.space_group_name_H-M   'P 1'
#
loop_
_entity.id
_entity.type
_entity.pdbx_description
1 polymer ?
#
loop_
_entity_poly.entity_id
_entity_poly.type
_entity_poly.pdbx_seq_one_letter_code
_entity_poly.pdbx_strand_id
1 'polypeptide(L)'
;MANRMKQKYDKYWDECSLVLAIAVVLDPRFKMEIVTYYYNLIYGEIAERHVTRVREAMNDLYSEYVGFDTEDRSLVCSSIAS
;
A
#
# COMPACT_ATOMS: atom_id res chain seq x y z
N MET A 1 -29.28 -15.84 -7.54
CA MET A 1 -29.20 -14.42 -7.10
C MET A 1 -27.82 -14.08 -6.53
N ALA A 2 -27.28 -14.90 -5.61
CA ALA A 2 -25.96 -14.73 -5.00
C ALA A 2 -24.81 -14.50 -6.01
N ASN A 3 -24.76 -15.27 -7.11
CA ASN A 3 -23.68 -15.11 -8.11
C ASN A 3 -23.62 -13.72 -8.77
N ARG A 4 -24.77 -13.08 -9.02
CA ARG A 4 -24.81 -11.73 -9.60
C ARG A 4 -24.36 -10.66 -8.59
N MET A 5 -24.63 -10.88 -7.30
CA MET A 5 -24.15 -9.99 -6.24
C MET A 5 -22.64 -10.15 -6.03
N LYS A 6 -22.15 -11.40 -6.05
CA LYS A 6 -20.73 -11.70 -5.98
C LYS A 6 -19.95 -11.06 -7.13
N GLN A 7 -20.43 -11.14 -8.37
CA GLN A 7 -19.76 -10.49 -9.51
C GLN A 7 -19.62 -8.98 -9.33
N LYS A 8 -20.66 -8.30 -8.80
CA LYS A 8 -20.57 -6.86 -8.50
C LYS A 8 -19.57 -6.61 -7.37
N TYR A 9 -19.60 -7.42 -6.32
CA TYR A 9 -18.68 -7.31 -5.20
C TYR A 9 -17.23 -7.48 -5.65
N ASP A 10 -16.92 -8.56 -6.37
CA ASP A 10 -15.56 -8.87 -6.84
C ASP A 10 -15.00 -7.73 -7.70
N LYS A 11 -15.85 -7.09 -8.53
CA LYS A 11 -15.45 -5.90 -9.32
C LYS A 11 -15.03 -4.73 -8.43
N TYR A 12 -15.88 -4.32 -7.49
CA TYR A 12 -15.57 -3.17 -6.63
C TYR A 12 -14.45 -3.48 -5.63
N TRP A 13 -14.36 -4.73 -5.19
CA TRP A 13 -13.29 -5.20 -4.34
C TRP A 13 -11.94 -5.05 -5.03
N ASP A 14 -11.81 -5.46 -6.30
CA ASP A 14 -10.56 -5.31 -7.05
C ASP A 14 -10.17 -3.84 -7.22
N GLU A 15 -11.13 -2.96 -7.51
CA GLU A 15 -10.91 -1.51 -7.67
C GLU A 15 -10.48 -0.81 -6.35
N CYS A 16 -11.07 -1.18 -5.21
CA CYS A 16 -10.85 -0.47 -3.94
C CYS A 16 -9.85 -1.15 -2.98
N SER A 17 -9.51 -2.42 -3.18
CA SER A 17 -8.73 -3.22 -2.23
C SER A 17 -7.38 -2.58 -1.86
N LEU A 18 -6.68 -1.99 -2.84
CA LEU A 18 -5.40 -1.32 -2.63
C LEU A 18 -5.52 -0.13 -1.67
N VAL A 19 -6.49 0.75 -1.89
CA VAL A 19 -6.71 1.95 -1.06
C VAL A 19 -7.12 1.55 0.36
N LEU A 20 -7.96 0.52 0.50
CA LEU A 20 -8.33 -0.03 1.79
C LEU A 20 -7.12 -0.61 2.53
N ALA A 21 -6.25 -1.34 1.84
CA ALA A 21 -5.02 -1.88 2.42
C ALA A 21 -4.08 -0.77 2.90
N ILE A 22 -3.91 0.30 2.11
CA ILE A 22 -3.13 1.47 2.51
C ILE A 22 -3.73 2.13 3.76
N ALA A 23 -5.06 2.36 3.78
CA ALA A 23 -5.74 2.95 4.93
C ALA A 23 -5.57 2.12 6.21
N VAL A 24 -5.63 0.78 6.09
CA VAL A 24 -5.36 -0.13 7.22
C VAL A 24 -3.91 0.00 7.69
N VAL A 25 -2.93 0.07 6.79
CA VAL A 25 -1.51 0.16 7.16
C VAL A 25 -1.15 1.51 7.78
N LEU A 26 -1.81 2.58 7.36
CA LEU A 26 -1.66 3.91 7.93
C LEU A 26 -2.32 4.07 9.30
N ASP A 27 -3.23 3.17 9.68
CA ASP A 27 -3.77 3.16 11.05
C ASP A 27 -2.68 2.65 12.01
N PRO A 28 -2.30 3.43 13.04
CA PRO A 28 -1.22 3.05 13.97
C PRO A 28 -1.45 1.73 14.72
N ARG A 29 -2.69 1.25 14.77
CA ARG A 29 -3.08 0.00 15.45
C ARG A 29 -2.79 -1.23 14.59
N PHE A 30 -2.60 -1.04 13.30
CA PHE A 30 -2.47 -2.12 12.33
C PHE A 30 -1.13 -2.05 11.62
N LYS A 31 -0.66 -3.20 11.14
CA LYS A 31 0.63 -3.34 10.43
C LYS A 31 0.39 -4.06 9.11
N MET A 32 1.40 -4.06 8.23
CA MET A 32 1.39 -4.86 7.00
C MET A 32 1.08 -6.34 7.23
N GLU A 33 1.36 -6.89 8.41
CA GLU A 33 1.04 -8.28 8.77
C GLU A 33 -0.46 -8.60 8.63
N ILE A 34 -1.33 -7.64 8.95
CA ILE A 34 -2.79 -7.82 8.82
C ILE A 34 -3.19 -7.90 7.34
N VAL A 35 -2.61 -7.05 6.51
CA VAL A 35 -2.81 -7.10 5.05
C VAL A 35 -2.33 -8.44 4.51
N THR A 36 -1.13 -8.89 4.88
CA THR A 36 -0.62 -10.20 4.46
C THR A 36 -1.54 -11.35 4.87
N TYR A 37 -2.04 -11.34 6.10
CA TYR A 37 -2.97 -12.37 6.58
C TYR A 37 -4.27 -12.43 5.76
N TYR A 38 -4.94 -11.30 5.56
CA TYR A 38 -6.21 -11.28 4.82
C TYR A 38 -6.04 -11.56 3.33
N TYR A 39 -4.99 -11.06 2.70
CA TYR A 39 -4.73 -11.35 1.29
C TYR A 39 -4.40 -12.82 1.06
N ASN A 40 -3.65 -13.47 1.96
CA ASN A 40 -3.43 -14.92 1.91
C ASN A 40 -4.74 -15.71 2.01
N LEU A 41 -5.65 -15.28 2.87
CA LEU A 41 -6.95 -15.92 3.05
C LEU A 41 -7.85 -15.79 1.81
N ILE A 42 -7.80 -14.65 1.11
CA ILE A 42 -8.70 -14.35 -0.02
C ILE A 42 -8.14 -14.87 -1.35
N TYR A 43 -6.84 -14.69 -1.59
CA TYR A 43 -6.22 -14.92 -2.91
C TYR A 43 -5.32 -16.15 -2.97
N GLY A 44 -4.99 -16.78 -1.83
CA GLY A 44 -4.13 -17.97 -1.77
C GLY A 44 -2.77 -17.72 -2.42
N GLU A 45 -2.45 -18.45 -3.48
CA GLU A 45 -1.15 -18.40 -4.17
C GLU A 45 -0.83 -17.03 -4.80
N ILE A 46 -1.84 -16.22 -5.14
CA ILE A 46 -1.65 -14.90 -5.78
C ILE A 46 -1.49 -13.79 -4.73
N ALA A 47 -1.70 -14.11 -3.45
CA ALA A 47 -1.71 -13.13 -2.36
C ALA A 47 -0.41 -12.33 -2.26
N GLU A 48 0.74 -12.98 -2.45
CA GLU A 48 2.05 -12.32 -2.38
C GLU A 48 2.15 -11.16 -3.37
N ARG A 49 1.65 -11.34 -4.60
CA ARG A 49 1.64 -10.27 -5.62
C ARG A 49 0.87 -9.04 -5.15
N HIS A 50 -0.28 -9.23 -4.51
CA HIS A 50 -1.08 -8.12 -4.00
C HIS A 50 -0.43 -7.46 -2.78
N VAL A 51 0.17 -8.24 -1.88
CA VAL A 51 0.90 -7.72 -0.71
C VAL A 51 2.10 -6.89 -1.15
N THR A 52 2.85 -7.35 -2.14
CA THR A 52 3.98 -6.60 -2.73
C THR A 52 3.50 -5.29 -3.33
N ARG A 53 2.39 -5.30 -4.09
CA ARG A 53 1.80 -4.09 -4.66
C ARG A 53 1.40 -3.06 -3.59
N VAL A 54 0.86 -3.50 -2.45
CA VAL A 54 0.53 -2.59 -1.32
C VAL A 54 1.81 -2.02 -0.72
N ARG A 55 2.85 -2.83 -0.55
CA ARG A 55 4.14 -2.40 0.00
C ARG A 55 4.81 -1.36 -0.91
N GLU A 56 4.83 -1.59 -2.22
CA GLU A 56 5.34 -0.65 -3.22
C GLU A 56 4.59 0.66 -3.16
N ALA A 57 3.25 0.63 -3.20
CA ALA A 57 2.44 1.85 -3.10
C ALA A 57 2.71 2.63 -1.79
N MET A 58 2.97 1.93 -0.68
CA MET A 58 3.32 2.59 0.58
C MET A 58 4.72 3.22 0.56
N ASN A 59 5.69 2.55 -0.06
CA ASN A 59 7.03 3.10 -0.24
C ASN A 59 7.01 4.32 -1.17
N ASP A 60 6.24 4.28 -2.25
CA ASP A 60 6.08 5.39 -3.19
C ASP A 60 5.47 6.61 -2.48
N LEU A 61 4.38 6.41 -1.75
CA LEU A 61 3.74 7.46 -0.93
C LEU A 61 4.71 8.05 0.10
N TYR A 62 5.52 7.22 0.73
CA TYR A 62 6.53 7.69 1.67
C TYR A 62 7.65 8.46 0.97
N SER A 63 8.13 8.00 -0.18
CA SER A 63 9.18 8.65 -0.96
C SER A 63 8.74 10.03 -1.46
N GLU A 64 7.49 10.14 -1.93
CA GLU A 64 6.87 11.41 -2.32
C GLU A 64 6.73 12.33 -1.11
N TYR A 65 6.24 11.82 0.03
CA TYR A 65 6.09 12.60 1.25
C TYR A 65 7.42 13.17 1.78
N VAL A 66 8.48 12.37 1.75
CA VAL A 66 9.82 12.79 2.21
C VAL A 66 10.49 13.77 1.23
N GLY A 67 9.95 13.91 0.02
CA GLY A 67 10.48 14.85 -0.97
C GLY A 67 11.87 14.46 -1.45
N PHE A 68 12.10 13.19 -1.78
CA PHE A 68 13.32 12.78 -2.49
C PHE A 68 13.32 13.24 -3.96
N ASP A 69 13.08 14.53 -4.19
CA ASP A 69 13.65 15.20 -5.34
C ASP A 69 15.17 15.20 -5.14
N THR A 70 15.86 14.57 -6.07
CA THR A 70 17.30 14.30 -5.98
C THR A 70 18.14 15.59 -6.09
N GLU A 71 17.51 16.77 -6.10
CA GLU A 71 18.15 18.08 -6.24
C GLU A 71 18.27 18.86 -4.92
N ASP A 72 17.39 18.65 -3.92
CA ASP A 72 17.41 19.43 -2.67
C ASP A 72 18.33 18.86 -1.57
N ARG A 73 18.87 17.65 -1.77
CA ARG A 73 19.81 17.05 -0.80
C ARG A 73 21.18 17.77 -0.78
N SER A 74 21.51 18.55 -1.79
CA SER A 74 22.77 19.33 -1.83
C SER A 74 22.75 20.53 -0.88
N LEU A 75 21.60 21.14 -0.63
CA LEU A 75 21.48 22.34 0.21
C LEU A 75 21.45 22.00 1.71
N VAL A 76 20.83 20.87 2.08
CA VAL A 76 20.75 20.42 3.48
C VAL A 76 22.10 19.92 3.99
N CYS A 77 22.87 19.17 3.19
CA CYS A 77 24.22 18.75 3.57
C CYS A 77 25.21 19.92 3.68
N SER A 78 25.04 20.97 2.89
CA SER A 78 25.92 22.16 2.93
C SER A 78 25.68 23.03 4.18
N SER A 79 24.44 23.08 4.67
CA SER A 79 24.07 23.92 5.82
C SER A 79 24.42 23.31 7.19
N ILE A 80 24.74 22.01 7.26
CA ILE A 80 25.12 21.33 8.51
C ILE A 80 26.65 21.35 8.70
N ALA A 81 27.41 21.74 7.67
CA ALA A 81 28.87 21.77 7.66
C ALA A 81 29.49 23.17 7.91
N SER A 82 28.69 24.17 8.32
CA SER A 82 29.15 25.48 8.81
C SER A 82 28.66 25.70 10.24
#